data_AF-A0A367QL47-F1
#
_entry.id   AF-A0A367QL47-F1
#
_cell.length_a   1.000
_cell.length_b   1.000
_cell.length_c   1.000
_cell.angle_alpha   90.00
_cell.angle_beta   90.00
_cell.angle_gamma   90.00
#
_symmetry.space_group_name_H-M   'P 1'
#
loop_
_entity.id
_entity.type
_entity.pdbx_description
1 polymer ?
#
loop_
_entity_poly.entity_id
_entity_poly.type
_entity_poly.pdbx_seq_one_letter_code
_entity_poly.pdbx_strand_id
1 'polypeptide(L)'
;MLSLPSFDNQRLIFHAARQTLRKAEMARLAVREWLNQHDCELEEWKRKTASELGISISKLEEKLLASAQQQAITIKGDDANSEDKSV
;
A
#
# COMPACT_ATOMS: atom_id res chain seq x y z
N MET A 1 14.95 7.11 -4.97
CA MET A 1 14.11 6.62 -6.10
C MET A 1 13.84 5.15 -5.85
N LEU A 2 12.58 4.79 -5.60
CA LEU A 2 12.16 3.38 -5.49
C LEU A 2 12.10 2.82 -6.92
N SER A 3 13.21 2.30 -7.43
CA SER A 3 13.22 1.61 -8.72
C SER A 3 12.87 0.15 -8.51
N LEU A 4 11.85 -0.33 -9.19
CA LEU A 4 11.56 -1.76 -9.24
C LEU A 4 12.80 -2.53 -9.71
N PRO A 5 13.10 -3.71 -9.14
CA PRO A 5 14.11 -4.61 -9.66
C PRO A 5 13.92 -4.80 -11.18
N SER A 6 15.02 -4.86 -11.93
CA SER A 6 15.00 -4.85 -13.40
C SER A 6 14.09 -5.93 -14.01
N PHE A 7 14.01 -7.09 -13.34
CA PHE A 7 13.18 -8.22 -13.72
C PHE A 7 11.67 -7.92 -13.65
N ASP A 8 11.21 -7.27 -12.58
CA ASP A 8 9.80 -6.91 -12.42
C ASP A 8 9.39 -5.82 -13.40
N ASN A 9 10.28 -4.88 -13.71
CA ASN A 9 10.03 -3.86 -14.72
C ASN A 9 9.80 -4.48 -16.11
N GLN A 10 10.64 -5.42 -16.54
CA GLN A 10 10.46 -6.10 -17.83
C GLN A 10 9.16 -6.90 -17.88
N ARG A 11 8.82 -7.59 -16.79
CA ARG A 11 7.58 -8.36 -16.67
C ARG A 11 6.34 -7.46 -16.68
N LEU A 12 6.41 -6.31 -16.01
CA LEU A 12 5.34 -5.31 -15.99
C LEU A 12 5.12 -4.70 -17.38
N ILE A 13 6.20 -4.32 -18.07
CA ILE A 13 6.16 -3.81 -19.46
C ILE A 13 5.53 -4.84 -20.39
N PHE A 14 5.91 -6.12 -20.27
CA PHE A 14 5.35 -7.19 -21.06
C PHE A 14 3.85 -7.37 -20.83
N HIS A 15 3.41 -7.39 -19.56
CA HIS A 15 1.99 -7.51 -19.23
C HIS A 15 1.17 -6.31 -19.70
N ALA A 16 1.73 -5.10 -19.59
CA ALA A 16 1.14 -3.85 -20.04
C ALA A 16 0.97 -3.82 -21.57
N ALA A 17 2.04 -4.14 -22.30
CA ALA A 17 2.06 -4.14 -23.76
C ALA A 17 1.06 -5.15 -24.35
N ARG A 18 0.81 -6.26 -23.64
CA ARG A 18 -0.13 -7.30 -24.08
C ARG A 18 -1.53 -7.17 -23.47
N GLN A 19 -1.78 -6.16 -22.63
CA GLN A 19 -3.03 -5.98 -21.86
C GLN A 19 -3.51 -7.25 -21.13
N THR A 20 -2.57 -8.11 -20.73
CA THR A 20 -2.87 -9.43 -20.15
C THR A 20 -3.37 -9.37 -18.70
N LEU A 21 -3.13 -8.25 -18.02
CA LEU A 21 -3.48 -8.05 -16.62
C LEU A 21 -4.17 -6.70 -16.45
N ARG A 22 -5.10 -6.64 -15.49
CA ARG A 22 -5.72 -5.37 -15.07
C ARG A 22 -4.67 -4.50 -14.38
N LYS A 23 -4.84 -3.17 -14.45
CA LYS A 23 -3.95 -2.18 -13.81
C LYS A 23 -3.70 -2.48 -12.32
N ALA A 24 -4.74 -2.92 -11.59
CA ALA A 24 -4.62 -3.31 -10.18
C ALA A 24 -3.67 -4.49 -9.97
N GLU A 25 -3.72 -5.51 -10.83
CA GLU A 25 -2.83 -6.68 -10.71
C GLU A 25 -1.39 -6.33 -11.08
N MET A 26 -1.20 -5.42 -12.05
CA MET A 26 0.13 -4.89 -12.35
C MET A 26 0.72 -4.11 -11.16
N ALA A 27 -0.06 -3.23 -10.54
CA ALA A 27 0.37 -2.51 -9.33
C ALA A 27 0.72 -3.49 -8.19
N ARG A 28 -0.10 -4.54 -8.01
CA ARG A 28 0.16 -5.59 -7.02
C ARG A 28 1.48 -6.32 -7.27
N LEU A 29 1.77 -6.67 -8.53
CA LEU A 29 3.03 -7.34 -8.89
C LEU A 29 4.26 -6.46 -8.62
N ALA A 30 4.19 -5.18 -8.99
CA ALA A 30 5.27 -4.22 -8.75
C ALA A 30 5.55 -4.06 -7.25
N VAL A 31 4.51 -3.91 -6.44
CA VAL A 31 4.66 -3.68 -5.00
C VAL A 31 5.07 -4.96 -4.25
N ARG A 32 4.69 -6.15 -4.75
CA ARG A 32 4.96 -7.43 -4.08
C ARG A 32 6.45 -7.70 -3.86
N GLU A 33 7.29 -7.48 -4.86
CA GLU A 33 8.72 -7.76 -4.70
C GLU A 33 9.38 -6.77 -3.75
N TRP A 34 8.99 -5.50 -3.82
CA TRP A 34 9.42 -4.49 -2.88
C TRP A 34 9.03 -4.86 -1.43
N LEU A 35 7.79 -5.33 -1.23
CA LEU A 35 7.33 -5.81 0.08
C LEU A 35 8.15 -7.02 0.56
N ASN A 36 8.47 -7.97 -0.32
CA ASN A 36 9.29 -9.13 0.06
C ASN A 36 10.70 -8.72 0.49
N GLN A 37 11.31 -7.76 -0.20
CA GLN A 37 12.69 -7.31 0.08
C GLN A 37 12.78 -6.54 1.41
N HIS A 38 11.73 -5.82 1.77
CA HIS A 38 11.69 -5.03 3.00
C HIS A 38 10.88 -5.69 4.13
N ASP A 39 10.53 -6.97 4.00
CA ASP A 39 9.74 -7.68 5.02
C ASP A 39 10.50 -7.74 6.36
N CYS A 40 11.83 -7.96 6.31
CA CYS A 40 12.67 -7.92 7.51
C CYS A 40 12.68 -6.53 8.17
N GLU A 41 12.81 -5.46 7.40
CA GLU A 41 12.78 -4.09 7.91
C GLU A 41 11.41 -3.75 8.51
N LEU A 42 10.34 -4.23 7.89
CA LEU A 42 8.97 -4.07 8.38
C LEU A 42 8.77 -4.78 9.72
N GLU A 43 9.24 -6.02 9.86
CA GLU A 43 9.15 -6.77 11.11
C GLU A 43 10.01 -6.17 12.24
N GLU A 44 11.20 -5.66 11.91
CA GLU A 44 12.03 -4.89 12.85
C GLU A 44 11.33 -3.62 13.32
N TRP A 45 10.76 -2.85 12.39
CA TRP A 45 10.00 -1.65 12.71
C TRP A 45 8.79 -1.95 13.58
N LYS A 46 8.01 -3.00 13.28
CA LYS A 46 6.86 -3.43 14.09
C LYS A 46 7.29 -3.79 15.50
N ARG A 47 8.37 -4.56 15.65
CA ARG A 47 8.90 -4.97 16.97
C ARG A 47 9.35 -3.76 17.78
N LYS A 48 10.12 -2.86 17.17
CA LYS A 48 10.61 -1.63 17.83
C LYS A 48 9.45 -0.74 18.26
N THR A 49 8.53 -0.46 17.36
CA THR A 49 7.37 0.41 17.61
C THR A 49 6.44 -0.16 18.67
N ALA A 50 6.17 -1.47 18.62
CA ALA A 50 5.36 -2.16 19.63
C ALA A 50 6.04 -2.09 21.01
N SER A 51 7.36 -2.30 21.06
CA SER A 51 8.15 -2.18 22.29
C SER A 51 8.14 -0.76 22.86
N GLU A 52 8.34 0.27 22.03
CA GLU A 52 8.32 1.68 22.44
C GLU A 52 6.96 2.11 22.97
N LEU A 53 5.88 1.60 22.38
CA LEU A 53 4.51 1.86 22.81
C LEU A 53 4.05 0.97 23.99
N GLY A 54 4.85 0.00 24.40
CA GLY A 54 4.50 -0.97 25.45
C GLY A 54 3.28 -1.84 25.09
N ILE A 55 3.06 -2.11 23.79
CA ILE A 55 1.94 -2.93 23.30
C ILE A 55 2.46 -4.18 22.57
N SER A 56 1.57 -5.15 22.36
CA SER A 56 1.87 -6.28 21.47
C SER A 56 1.85 -5.85 20.00
N ILE A 57 2.59 -6.57 19.17
CA ILE A 57 2.61 -6.36 17.71
C ILE A 57 1.20 -6.49 17.12
N SER A 58 0.41 -7.48 17.55
CA SER A 58 -0.97 -7.66 17.07
C SER A 58 -1.85 -6.43 17.35
N LYS A 59 -1.67 -5.78 18.50
CA LYS A 59 -2.42 -4.57 18.86
C LYS A 59 -1.95 -3.35 18.08
N LEU A 60 -0.67 -3.32 17.68
CA LEU A 60 -0.13 -2.32 16.75
C LEU A 60 -0.75 -2.50 15.35
N GLU A 61 -0.80 -3.72 14.83
CA GLU A 61 -1.40 -4.05 13.53
C GLU A 61 -2.89 -3.72 13.47
N GLU A 62 -3.64 -4.03 14.54
CA GLU A 62 -5.07 -3.69 14.65
C GLU A 62 -5.29 -2.17 14.59
N LYS A 63 -4.48 -1.38 15.30
CA LYS A 63 -4.56 0.09 15.26
C LYS A 63 -4.20 0.66 13.90
N LEU A 64 -3.18 0.13 13.24
CA LEU A 64 -2.79 0.54 11.90
C LEU A 64 -3.89 0.23 10.89
N LEU A 65 -4.50 -0.95 10.98
CA LEU A 65 -5.62 -1.34 10.13
C LEU A 65 -6.82 -0.42 10.34
N ALA A 66 -7.19 -0.14 11.59
CA ALA A 66 -8.27 0.78 11.92
C ALA A 66 -8.01 2.20 11.37
N SER A 67 -6.78 2.70 11.49
CA SER A 67 -6.40 4.01 10.94
C SER A 67 -6.45 4.05 9.42
N ALA A 68 -5.97 3.00 8.74
CA ALA A 68 -6.02 2.90 7.29
C ALA A 68 -7.47 2.82 6.77
N GLN A 69 -8.34 2.08 7.46
CA GLN A 69 -9.76 2.01 7.13
C GLN A 69 -10.45 3.36 7.32
N GLN A 70 -10.15 4.08 8.40
CA GLN A 70 -10.68 5.44 8.61
C GLN A 70 -10.24 6.40 7.51
N GLN A 71 -8.96 6.40 7.13
CA GLN A 71 -8.46 7.23 6.02
C GLN A 71 -9.12 6.87 4.68
N ALA A 72 -9.34 5.58 4.40
CA ALA A 72 -10.04 5.14 3.19
C ALA A 72 -11.51 5.59 3.15
N ILE A 73 -12.16 5.72 4.31
CA ILE A 73 -13.53 6.25 4.42
C ILE A 73 -13.53 7.76 4.20
N THR A 74 -12.57 8.50 4.78
CA THR A 74 -12.44 9.95 4.59
C THR A 74 -12.18 10.33 3.12
N ILE A 75 -11.29 9.60 2.44
CA ILE A 75 -10.97 9.85 1.02
C ILE A 75 -12.19 9.65 0.11
N LYS A 76 -13.08 8.69 0.43
CA LYS A 76 -14.34 8.50 -0.32
C LYS A 76 -15.41 9.56 -0.03
N GLY A 77 -15.28 10.32 1.06
CA GLY A 77 -16.20 11.40 1.42
C GLY A 77 -15.96 12.68 0.65
N ASP A 78 -14.71 12.95 0.24
CA ASP A 78 -14.35 14.19 -0.46
C ASP A 78 -14.70 14.17 -1.95
N ASP A 79 -14.77 12.99 -2.59
CA ASP A 79 -15.25 12.86 -3.98
C ASP A 79 -16.78 13.06 -4.12
N ALA A 80 -17.53 13.08 -3.02
CA ALA A 80 -18.99 13.22 -3.03
C ALA A 80 -19.48 14.67 -2.82
N ASN A 81 -18.59 15.65 -2.66
CA ASN A 81 -18.97 17.05 -2.35
C ASN A 81 -18.34 18.09 -3.28
N SER A 82 -18.31 17.82 -4.59
CA SER A 82 -17.91 18.81 -5.60
C SER A 82 -18.88 18.91 -6.78
N GLU A 83 -20.19 18.85 -6.53
CA GLU A 83 -21.20 19.37 -7.46
C GLU A 83 -22.40 19.93 -6.69
N ASP A 84 -22.18 20.94 -5.83
CA ASP A 84 -23.25 21.92 -5.59
C ASP A 84 -22.70 23.21 -4.96
N LYS A 85 -22.45 24.22 -5.80
CA LYS A 85 -22.56 25.65 -5.47
C LYS A 85 -22.41 26.51 -6.72
N SER A 86 -23.58 26.85 -7.27
CA SER A 86 -24.03 28.15 -7.79
C SER A 86 -22.98 29.12 -8.35
N VAL A 87 -23.19 29.62 -9.58
CA VAL A 87 -24.12 30.73 -9.93
C VAL A 87 -24.63 30.54 -11.35
#